data_AF-A0AA95MD48-F1
#
_entry.id   AF-A0AA95MD48-F1
#
_cell.length_a   1.000
_cell.length_b   1.000
_cell.length_c   1.000
_cell.angle_alpha   90.00
_cell.angle_beta   90.00
_cell.angle_gamma   90.00
#
_symmetry.space_group_name_H-M   'P 1'
#
loop_
_entity.id
_entity.type
_entity.pdbx_description
1 polymer ?
#
loop_
_entity_poly.entity_id
_entity_poly.type
_entity_poly.pdbx_seq_one_letter_code
_entity_poly.pdbx_strand_id
1 'polypeptide(L)' 'MGTPIPGLMEEIESCRNEMVRIASETSLANQLVLETSRRLDHLLNKLYQFKK' A
#
# COMPACT_ATOMS: atom_id res chain seq x y z
N MET A 1 -5.21 21.55 -10.38
CA MET A 1 -4.17 21.29 -9.35
C MET A 1 -4.68 20.15 -8.49
N GLY A 2 -4.32 18.91 -8.81
CA GLY A 2 -4.71 17.76 -7.98
C GLY A 2 -3.89 17.82 -6.70
N THR A 3 -4.49 18.27 -5.61
CA THR A 3 -3.87 18.16 -4.30
C THR A 3 -3.66 16.68 -4.00
N PRO A 4 -2.45 16.23 -3.65
CA PRO A 4 -2.27 14.86 -3.17
C PRO A 4 -3.13 14.74 -1.92
N ILE A 5 -4.02 13.74 -1.88
CA ILE A 5 -4.84 13.45 -0.70
C ILE A 5 -3.85 13.21 0.44
N PRO A 6 -3.69 14.16 1.40
CA PRO A 6 -2.54 14.22 2.31
C PRO A 6 -2.69 13.22 3.47
N GLY A 7 -2.85 11.96 3.12
CA GLY A 7 -3.05 10.84 4.03
C GLY A 7 -3.12 9.53 3.26
N LEU A 8 -3.69 9.55 2.06
CA LEU A 8 -3.79 8.35 1.22
C LEU A 8 -2.42 7.98 0.63
N MET A 9 -1.59 8.95 0.26
CA MET A 9 -0.19 8.69 -0.13
C MET A 9 0.67 8.22 1.06
N GLU A 10 0.50 8.80 2.25
CA GLU A 10 1.21 8.36 3.45
C GLU A 10 0.84 6.92 3.83
N GLU A 11 -0.44 6.56 3.75
CA GLU A 11 -0.87 5.18 4.00
C GLU A 11 -0.32 4.21 2.96
N ILE A 12 -0.29 4.59 1.67
CA ILE A 12 0.33 3.76 0.62
C ILE A 12 1.82 3.57 0.89
N GLU A 13 2.53 4.63 1.23
CA GLU A 13 3.97 4.56 1.46
C GLU A 13 4.31 3.76 2.72
N SER A 14 3.57 3.96 3.80
CA SER A 14 3.70 3.19 5.03
C SER A 14 3.41 1.70 4.79
N CYS A 15 2.33 1.39 4.06
CA CYS A 15 1.96 0.03 3.70
C CYS A 15 2.99 -0.63 2.75
N ARG A 16 3.59 0.14 1.83
CA ARG A 16 4.67 -0.33 0.96
C ARG A 16 5.93 -0.64 1.77
N ASN A 17 6.27 0.22 2.73
CA ASN A 17 7.45 0.03 3.58
C ASN A 17 7.29 -1.17 4.51
N GLU A 18 6.10 -1.36 5.09
CA GLU A 18 5.74 -2.55 5.87
C GLU A 18 5.88 -3.82 5.00
N MET A 19 5.33 -3.80 3.79
CA MET A 19 5.40 -4.94 2.87
C MET A 19 6.85 -5.31 2.52
N VAL A 20 7.71 -4.30 2.28
CA VAL A 20 9.13 -4.50 1.98
C VAL A 20 9.88 -5.03 3.20
N ARG A 21 9.59 -4.53 4.41
CA ARG A 21 10.17 -5.07 5.65
C ARG A 21 9.79 -6.54 5.84
N ILE A 22 8.50 -6.85 5.77
CA ILE A 22 8.00 -8.22 5.95
C ILE A 22 8.54 -9.13 4.85
N ALA A 23 8.63 -8.68 3.59
CA ALA A 23 9.20 -9.47 2.50
C ALA A 23 10.73 -9.61 2.56
N SER A 24 11.41 -8.72 3.29
CA SER A 24 12.84 -8.84 3.56
C SER A 24 13.12 -9.80 4.72
N GLU A 25 12.24 -9.84 5.71
CA GLU A 25 12.35 -10.71 6.89
C GLU A 25 11.71 -12.10 6.67
N THR A 26 10.78 -12.20 5.73
CA THR A 26 9.98 -13.41 5.45
C THR A 26 9.88 -13.65 3.94
N SER A 27 9.60 -14.88 3.52
CA SER A 27 9.36 -15.14 2.09
C SER A 27 8.14 -14.37 1.57
N LEU A 28 8.17 -13.91 0.33
CA LEU A 28 7.06 -13.17 -0.34
C LEU A 28 5.70 -13.88 -0.27
N ALA A 29 5.68 -15.19 -0.01
CA ALA A 29 4.48 -15.99 0.17
C ALA A 29 3.91 -15.96 1.61
N ASN A 30 4.50 -15.18 2.53
CA ASN A 30 4.02 -15.06 3.89
C ASN A 30 2.64 -14.37 3.90
N GLN A 31 1.71 -14.92 4.70
CA GLN A 31 0.36 -14.37 4.86
C GLN A 31 0.37 -12.87 5.20
N LEU A 32 1.36 -12.39 5.95
CA LEU A 32 1.50 -10.97 6.28
C LEU A 32 1.81 -10.11 5.05
N VAL A 33 2.65 -10.60 4.13
CA VAL A 33 2.94 -9.91 2.86
C VAL A 33 1.69 -9.88 1.99
N LEU A 34 0.94 -10.98 1.93
CA LEU A 34 -0.31 -11.07 1.16
C LEU A 34 -1.39 -10.14 1.71
N GLU A 35 -1.55 -10.07 3.04
CA GLU A 35 -2.53 -9.19 3.69
C GLU A 35 -2.16 -7.71 3.49
N THR A 36 -0.86 -7.39 3.64
CA THR A 36 -0.34 -6.05 3.39
C THR A 36 -0.48 -5.65 1.92
N SER A 37 -0.20 -6.57 1.00
CA SER A 37 -0.38 -6.36 -0.44
C SER A 37 -1.85 -6.09 -0.80
N ARG A 38 -2.79 -6.80 -0.16
CA ARG A 38 -4.24 -6.59 -0.36
C ARG A 38 -4.70 -5.23 0.15
N ARG A 39 -4.16 -4.76 1.28
CA ARG A 39 -4.39 -3.40 1.79
C ARG A 39 -3.83 -2.34 0.84
N LEU A 40 -2.60 -2.54 0.36
CA LEU A 40 -1.95 -1.64 -0.59
C LEU A 40 -2.76 -1.52 -1.89
N ASP A 41 -3.22 -2.64 -2.44
CA ASP A 41 -4.06 -2.69 -3.64
C ASP A 41 -5.37 -1.90 -3.44
N HIS A 42 -6.01 -2.06 -2.29
CA HIS A 42 -7.24 -1.32 -1.96
C HIS A 42 -7.00 0.20 -1.86
N LEU A 43 -5.88 0.63 -1.26
CA LEU A 43 -5.51 2.04 -1.18
C LEU A 43 -5.18 2.61 -2.56
N LEU A 44 -4.42 1.88 -3.38
CA LEU A 44 -4.10 2.27 -4.75
C LEU A 44 -5.35 2.39 -5.61
N ASN A 45 -6.29 1.46 -5.46
CA ASN A 45 -7.56 1.51 -6.20
C ASN A 45 -8.42 2.70 -5.78
N LYS A 46 -8.46 3.04 -4.48
CA LYS A 46 -9.10 4.29 -4.02
C LYS A 46 -8.45 5.52 -4.65
N LEU A 47 -7.11 5.58 -4.71
CA LEU A 47 -6.40 6.68 -5.35
C LEU A 47 -6.73 6.78 -6.84
N TYR A 48 -6.76 5.63 -7.53
CA TYR A 48 -7.08 5.55 -8.95
C TYR A 48 -8.52 6.03 -9.24
N GLN A 49 -9.48 5.61 -8.41
CA GLN A 49 -10.87 6.05 -8.51
C GLN A 49 -11.04 7.54 -8.19
N PHE A 50 -10.24 8.10 -7.27
CA PHE A 50 -10.28 9.53 -6.95
C PHE A 50 -9.66 10.41 -8.02
N LYS A 51 -8.77 9.84 -8.86
CA LYS A 51 -8.14 10.54 -9.99
C LYS A 51 -8.99 10.54 -11.27
N LYS A 52 -10.16 9.90 -11.26
CA LYS A 52 -11.07 9.79 -12.40
C LYS A 52 -12.11 10.91 -12.38
#